data_AF-A0A1Q3MYG3-F1
#
_entry.id   AF-A0A1Q3MYG3-F1
#
_cell.length_a   1.000
_cell.length_b   1.000
_cell.length_c   1.000
_cell.angle_alpha   90.00
_cell.angle_beta   90.00
_cell.angle_gamma   90.00
#
_symmetry.space_group_name_H-M   'P 1'
#
loop_
_entity.id
_entity.type
_entity.pdbx_description
1 polymer ?
#
loop_
_entity_poly.entity_id
_entity_poly.type
_entity_poly.pdbx_seq_one_letter_code
_entity_poly.pdbx_strand_id
1 'polypeptide(L)'
;MNNRKLTWRHLKALHQLYISRRTEAKITDNAYIKNVLMGQKKLIKYKSGNVKILEANTGFAVFYKQYFEADYLRYETFLQEQNLESDARRRYTEDDIQTLMFIVEQKKELVQSLSTLRTFSSELFKGQGSKYLENKPGLKDAVCKILGIVDFPEKEPKNLQWRFVVDCPSPKVVVLCENIAHLKNPWKAREHNIELWYVGGNNIGIIDYISPEKLSKPLYYSCDWDYHGLAIYSRIKEKLRLKSFDIELLLPDTHEATLPVNSPHHKSEWDFNKELSGLNREHFSDEALQLINQLIKENKWIEEESLDLIRMLG
;
A
#
# COMPACT_ATOMS: atom_id res chain seq x y z
N MET A 1 3.14 1.55 8.77
CA MET A 1 4.36 0.72 9.04
C MET A 1 5.62 1.52 8.73
N ASN A 2 6.63 1.52 9.60
CA ASN A 2 7.93 2.21 9.36
C ASN A 2 8.55 1.79 8.03
N ASN A 3 8.85 2.76 7.15
CA ASN A 3 9.33 2.52 5.80
C ASN A 3 10.75 1.89 5.80
N ARG A 4 10.83 0.55 5.86
CA ARG A 4 12.09 -0.22 5.95
C ARG A 4 12.97 -0.06 4.70
N LYS A 5 12.38 0.32 3.56
CA LYS A 5 13.03 0.49 2.24
C LYS A 5 13.99 -0.66 1.91
N LEU A 6 13.59 -1.89 2.22
CA LEU A 6 14.40 -3.08 1.98
C LEU A 6 14.35 -3.45 0.51
N THR A 7 15.43 -4.09 0.05
CA THR A 7 15.52 -4.69 -1.28
C THR A 7 15.55 -6.20 -1.13
N TRP A 8 15.33 -6.92 -2.23
CA TRP A 8 15.43 -8.37 -2.25
C TRP A 8 16.78 -8.86 -1.72
N ARG A 9 17.87 -8.19 -2.09
CA ARG A 9 19.21 -8.45 -1.54
C ARG A 9 19.25 -8.34 -0.01
N HIS A 10 18.62 -7.32 0.55
CA HIS A 10 18.56 -7.15 2.00
C HIS A 10 17.76 -8.28 2.67
N LEU A 11 16.60 -8.64 2.11
CA LEU A 11 15.74 -9.70 2.64
C LEU A 11 16.43 -11.07 2.60
N LYS A 12 17.08 -11.45 1.49
CA LYS A 12 17.88 -12.67 1.40
C LYS A 12 19.00 -12.73 2.43
N ALA A 13 19.70 -11.61 2.65
CA ALA A 13 20.78 -11.58 3.63
C ALA A 13 20.27 -11.69 5.07
N LEU A 14 19.11 -11.10 5.38
CA LEU A 14 18.46 -11.27 6.69
C LEU A 14 18.00 -12.72 6.89
N HIS A 15 17.46 -13.37 5.85
CA HIS A 15 17.14 -14.80 5.90
C HIS A 15 18.40 -15.66 6.09
N GLN A 16 19.49 -15.35 5.38
CA GLN A 16 20.76 -16.03 5.55
C GLN A 16 21.30 -15.86 6.98
N LEU A 17 21.21 -14.65 7.56
CA LEU A 17 21.55 -14.41 8.96
C LEU A 17 20.71 -15.26 9.92
N TYR A 18 19.44 -15.52 9.58
CA TYR A 18 18.57 -16.35 10.39
C TYR A 18 18.98 -17.82 10.34
N ILE A 19 19.20 -18.37 9.14
CA ILE A 19 19.59 -19.78 8.95
C ILE A 19 21.02 -20.07 9.39
N SER A 20 21.98 -19.27 8.89
CA SER A 20 23.42 -19.52 9.06
C SER A 20 24.04 -18.77 10.24
N ARG A 21 23.27 -17.93 10.94
CA ARG A 21 23.73 -17.03 12.02
C ARG A 21 24.79 -16.00 11.58
N ARG A 22 25.17 -15.98 10.30
CA ARG A 22 26.16 -15.09 9.71
C ARG A 22 25.87 -14.80 8.23
N THR A 23 26.33 -13.65 7.73
CA THR A 23 26.36 -13.32 6.30
C THR A 23 27.56 -12.43 5.97
N GLU A 24 28.04 -12.51 4.74
CA GLU A 24 29.04 -11.59 4.16
C GLU A 24 28.39 -10.54 3.24
N ALA A 25 27.07 -10.58 3.09
CA ALA A 25 26.35 -9.66 2.24
C ALA A 25 26.45 -8.23 2.77
N LYS A 26 26.77 -7.29 1.87
CA LYS A 26 26.81 -5.86 2.17
C LYS A 26 25.38 -5.31 2.22
N ILE A 27 24.83 -5.22 3.44
CA ILE A 27 23.44 -4.80 3.71
C ILE A 27 23.33 -3.63 4.68
N THR A 28 24.47 -3.11 5.17
CA THR A 28 24.54 -1.99 6.10
C THR A 28 24.41 -0.63 5.41
N ASP A 29 24.27 -0.62 4.09
CA ASP A 29 23.88 0.55 3.29
C ASP A 29 22.40 0.92 3.48
N ASN A 30 21.56 0.00 3.94
CA ASN A 30 20.18 0.31 4.33
C ASN A 30 20.13 0.90 5.76
N ALA A 31 19.48 2.06 5.89
CA ALA A 31 19.39 2.80 7.15
C ALA A 31 18.62 2.04 8.25
N TYR A 32 17.59 1.28 7.88
CA TYR A 32 16.83 0.48 8.86
C TYR A 32 17.72 -0.63 9.44
N ILE A 33 18.49 -1.34 8.62
CA ILE A 33 19.43 -2.37 9.09
C ILE A 33 20.51 -1.73 9.98
N LYS A 34 21.15 -0.65 9.51
CA LYS A 34 22.26 0.01 10.21
C LYS A 34 21.83 0.65 11.54
N ASN A 35 20.75 1.43 11.53
CA ASN A 35 20.38 2.25 12.67
C ASN A 35 19.44 1.50 13.62
N VAL A 36 18.48 0.74 13.10
CA VAL A 36 17.47 0.06 13.91
C VAL A 36 17.93 -1.32 14.33
N LEU A 37 18.28 -2.20 13.37
CA LEU A 37 18.63 -3.59 13.71
C LEU A 37 19.99 -3.70 14.41
N MET A 38 20.99 -2.96 13.95
CA MET A 38 22.33 -2.98 14.55
C MET A 38 22.47 -1.99 15.72
N GLY A 39 22.04 -0.74 15.54
CA GLY A 39 22.23 0.32 16.53
C GLY A 39 21.28 0.20 17.73
N GLN A 40 19.99 0.41 17.51
CA GLN A 40 18.99 0.50 18.57
C GLN A 40 18.67 -0.87 19.19
N LYS A 41 18.31 -1.85 18.36
CA LYS A 41 17.88 -3.18 18.83
C LYS A 41 19.04 -4.14 19.07
N LYS A 42 20.24 -3.84 18.56
CA LYS A 42 21.47 -4.65 18.71
C LYS A 42 21.29 -6.13 18.34
N LEU A 43 20.43 -6.41 17.35
CA LEU A 43 20.10 -7.76 16.88
C LEU A 43 21.15 -8.30 15.89
N ILE A 44 21.89 -7.42 15.23
CA ILE A 44 22.95 -7.78 14.27
C ILE A 44 24.21 -7.03 14.68
N LYS A 45 25.37 -7.68 14.60
CA LYS A 45 26.67 -7.06 14.87
C LYS A 45 27.71 -7.49 13.84
N TYR A 46 28.80 -6.74 13.74
CA TYR A 46 29.99 -7.24 13.05
C TYR A 46 30.65 -8.35 13.87
N LYS A 47 31.22 -9.33 13.18
CA LYS A 47 32.08 -10.34 13.82
C LYS A 47 33.31 -9.66 14.43
N SER A 48 33.67 -10.06 15.64
CA SER A 48 34.90 -9.59 16.30
C SER A 48 36.12 -9.85 15.41
N GLY A 49 36.89 -8.79 15.11
CA GLY A 49 38.06 -8.88 14.24
C GLY A 49 37.78 -8.97 12.75
N ASN A 50 36.51 -9.00 12.30
CA ASN A 50 36.18 -8.99 10.87
C ASN A 50 34.88 -8.22 10.56
N VAL A 51 35.03 -6.97 10.12
CA VAL A 51 33.91 -6.08 9.74
C VAL A 51 33.23 -6.45 8.42
N LYS A 52 33.72 -7.46 7.69
CA LYS A 52 33.06 -7.97 6.47
C LYS A 52 31.96 -8.97 6.77
N ILE A 53 31.97 -9.56 7.97
CA ILE A 53 31.02 -10.59 8.38
C ILE A 53 30.05 -9.98 9.39
N LEU A 54 28.76 -10.09 9.09
CA LEU A 54 27.70 -9.81 10.05
C LEU A 54 27.29 -11.10 10.74
N GLU A 55 26.99 -11.02 12.03
CA GLU A 55 26.53 -12.13 12.86
C GLU A 55 25.22 -11.77 13.56
N ALA A 56 24.33 -12.75 13.67
CA ALA A 56 23.09 -12.64 14.41
C ALA A 56 23.37 -12.66 15.93
N ASN A 57 22.84 -11.68 16.65
CA ASN A 57 22.91 -11.61 18.11
C ASN A 57 21.72 -12.31 18.78
N THR A 58 21.73 -12.39 20.10
CA THR A 58 20.58 -12.89 20.88
C THR A 58 19.32 -12.09 20.55
N GLY A 59 18.19 -12.79 20.34
CA GLY A 59 16.92 -12.19 19.97
C GLY A 59 16.68 -12.01 18.47
N PHE A 60 17.71 -12.07 17.61
CA PHE A 60 17.52 -11.92 16.16
C PHE A 60 16.59 -12.99 15.58
N ALA A 61 16.74 -14.25 15.99
CA ALA A 61 15.90 -15.33 15.47
C ALA A 61 14.41 -15.13 15.78
N VAL A 62 14.08 -14.74 17.02
CA VAL A 62 12.71 -14.44 17.43
C VAL A 62 12.16 -13.24 16.66
N PHE A 63 12.96 -12.18 16.56
CA PHE A 63 12.60 -10.98 15.79
C PHE A 63 12.38 -11.30 14.30
N TYR A 64 13.25 -12.11 13.70
CA TYR A 64 13.14 -12.49 12.29
C TYR A 64 11.85 -13.27 12.01
N LYS A 65 11.55 -14.29 12.84
CA LYS A 65 10.29 -15.04 12.75
C LYS A 65 9.07 -14.14 12.83
N GLN A 66 9.09 -13.20 13.77
CA GLN A 66 7.94 -12.31 14.01
C GLN A 66 7.73 -11.28 12.89
N TYR A 67 8.80 -10.73 12.29
CA TYR A 67 8.70 -9.55 11.43
C TYR A 67 9.14 -9.73 9.97
N PHE A 68 9.76 -10.86 9.62
CA PHE A 68 10.36 -11.07 8.30
C PHE A 68 10.11 -12.44 7.66
N GLU A 69 9.98 -13.52 8.43
CA GLU A 69 9.93 -14.88 7.88
C GLU A 69 8.76 -15.08 6.92
N ALA A 70 7.54 -14.70 7.32
CA ALA A 70 6.35 -14.84 6.48
C ALA A 70 6.45 -14.05 5.17
N ASP A 71 6.89 -12.78 5.23
CA ASP A 71 7.07 -11.93 4.06
C ASP A 71 8.15 -12.50 3.13
N TYR A 72 9.30 -12.92 3.68
CA TYR A 72 10.40 -13.48 2.90
C TYR A 72 9.97 -14.73 2.13
N LEU A 73 9.36 -15.71 2.80
CA LEU A 73 8.93 -16.96 2.17
C LEU A 73 7.89 -16.71 1.07
N ARG A 74 6.98 -15.76 1.32
CA ARG A 74 5.96 -15.37 0.34
C ARG A 74 6.59 -14.75 -0.91
N TYR A 75 7.52 -13.81 -0.73
CA TYR A 75 8.21 -13.18 -1.86
C TYR A 75 9.10 -14.16 -2.61
N GLU A 76 9.81 -15.04 -1.91
CA GLU A 76 10.64 -16.07 -2.54
C GLU A 76 9.81 -17.01 -3.42
N THR A 77 8.71 -17.52 -2.86
CA THR A 77 7.78 -18.41 -3.57
C THR A 77 7.22 -17.74 -4.81
N PHE A 78 6.72 -16.51 -4.68
CA PHE A 78 6.20 -15.72 -5.79
C PHE A 78 7.22 -15.53 -6.93
N LEU A 79 8.44 -15.11 -6.59
CA LEU A 79 9.49 -14.88 -7.58
C LEU A 79 9.84 -16.17 -8.34
N GLN A 80 9.87 -17.31 -7.64
CA GLN A 80 10.10 -18.61 -8.25
C GLN A 80 8.94 -19.03 -9.18
N GLU A 81 7.69 -18.95 -8.72
CA GLU A 81 6.51 -19.33 -9.49
C GLU A 81 6.35 -18.52 -10.78
N GLN A 82 6.62 -17.22 -10.73
CA GLN A 82 6.59 -16.34 -11.91
C GLN A 82 7.84 -16.47 -12.80
N ASN A 83 8.77 -17.37 -12.44
CA ASN A 83 10.07 -17.53 -13.09
C ASN A 83 10.82 -16.19 -13.21
N LEU A 84 10.71 -15.33 -12.20
CA LEU A 84 11.44 -14.08 -12.13
C LEU A 84 12.80 -14.34 -11.50
N GLU A 85 13.84 -13.64 -11.98
CA GLU A 85 15.17 -13.80 -11.41
C GLU A 85 15.17 -13.39 -9.92
N SER A 86 15.32 -14.38 -9.04
CA SER A 86 15.40 -14.21 -7.59
C SER A 86 16.85 -14.02 -7.09
N ASP A 87 17.76 -13.67 -8.00
CA ASP A 87 19.15 -13.36 -7.67
C ASP A 87 19.25 -11.99 -6.98
N ALA A 88 20.14 -11.88 -6.01
CA ALA A 88 20.45 -10.66 -5.27
C ALA A 88 21.00 -9.52 -6.15
N ARG A 89 21.32 -9.80 -7.42
CA ARG A 89 21.70 -8.79 -8.43
C ARG A 89 20.52 -7.91 -8.86
N ARG A 90 19.28 -8.41 -8.81
CA ARG A 90 18.09 -7.60 -9.10
C ARG A 90 17.80 -6.68 -7.92
N ARG A 91 17.60 -5.39 -8.21
CA ARG A 91 17.35 -4.35 -7.20
C ARG A 91 15.86 -4.14 -6.94
N TYR A 92 15.08 -5.22 -6.92
CA TYR A 92 13.68 -5.11 -6.50
C TYR A 92 13.63 -4.61 -5.06
N THR A 93 12.88 -3.55 -4.84
CA THR A 93 12.46 -3.15 -3.50
C THR A 93 11.38 -4.10 -3.00
N GLU A 94 11.08 -4.09 -1.71
CA GLU A 94 9.94 -4.80 -1.16
C GLU A 94 8.63 -4.36 -1.84
N ASP A 95 8.44 -3.05 -2.04
CA ASP A 95 7.29 -2.48 -2.77
C ASP A 95 7.25 -2.93 -4.24
N ASP A 96 8.41 -3.07 -4.92
CA ASP A 96 8.45 -3.61 -6.28
C ASP A 96 7.86 -5.02 -6.33
N ILE A 97 8.24 -5.90 -5.39
CA ILE A 97 7.75 -7.28 -5.33
C ILE A 97 6.25 -7.31 -5.00
N GLN A 98 5.82 -6.55 -3.99
CA GLN A 98 4.40 -6.44 -3.62
C GLN A 98 3.54 -5.94 -4.80
N THR A 99 4.06 -4.96 -5.55
CA THR A 99 3.38 -4.45 -6.75
C THR A 99 3.31 -5.51 -7.85
N LEU A 100 4.38 -6.29 -8.08
CA LEU A 100 4.37 -7.39 -9.06
C LEU A 100 3.37 -8.48 -8.66
N MET A 101 3.29 -8.84 -7.38
CA MET A 101 2.30 -9.77 -6.85
C MET A 101 0.87 -9.26 -7.11
N PHE A 102 0.62 -7.99 -6.83
CA PHE A 102 -0.65 -7.34 -7.11
C PHE A 102 -0.99 -7.35 -8.61
N ILE A 103 -0.01 -7.10 -9.49
CA ILE A 103 -0.21 -7.17 -10.94
C ILE A 103 -0.62 -8.58 -11.39
N VAL A 104 -0.07 -9.64 -10.78
CA VAL A 104 -0.52 -11.02 -11.06
C VAL A 104 -1.99 -11.20 -10.69
N GLU A 105 -2.40 -10.75 -9.51
CA GLU A 105 -3.80 -10.86 -9.07
C GLU A 105 -4.76 -10.07 -9.98
N GLN A 106 -4.35 -8.88 -10.43
CA GLN A 106 -5.16 -8.01 -11.29
C GLN A 106 -4.92 -8.20 -12.79
N LYS A 107 -4.21 -9.25 -13.20
CA LYS A 107 -3.74 -9.42 -14.59
C LYS A 107 -4.85 -9.27 -15.63
N LYS A 108 -6.02 -9.86 -15.38
CA LYS A 108 -7.15 -9.83 -16.32
C LYS A 108 -7.62 -8.38 -16.56
N GLU A 109 -7.82 -7.63 -15.49
CA GLU A 109 -8.24 -6.22 -15.53
C GLU A 109 -7.20 -5.35 -16.24
N LEU A 110 -5.92 -5.53 -15.89
CA LEU A 110 -4.81 -4.75 -16.44
C LEU A 110 -4.60 -5.00 -17.94
N VAL A 111 -4.78 -6.24 -18.41
CA VAL A 111 -4.66 -6.58 -19.83
C VAL A 111 -5.83 -6.05 -20.65
N GLN A 112 -7.05 -6.07 -20.10
CA GLN A 112 -8.24 -5.56 -20.80
C GLN A 112 -8.18 -4.06 -21.07
N SER A 113 -7.60 -3.30 -20.12
CA SER A 113 -7.49 -1.85 -20.19
C SER A 113 -6.04 -1.39 -20.03
N LEU A 114 -5.12 -1.96 -20.82
CA LEU A 114 -3.70 -1.64 -20.72
C LEU A 114 -3.42 -0.18 -21.11
N SER A 115 -2.88 0.60 -20.18
CA SER A 115 -2.50 2.00 -20.37
C SER A 115 -1.07 2.14 -20.92
N THR A 116 -0.62 3.37 -21.16
CA THR A 116 0.79 3.61 -21.48
C THR A 116 1.70 3.29 -20.30
N LEU A 117 2.99 3.06 -20.57
CA LEU A 117 4.01 2.77 -19.55
C LEU A 117 4.00 3.79 -18.39
N ARG A 118 3.85 5.09 -18.69
CA ARG A 118 3.91 6.16 -17.68
C ARG A 118 2.68 6.19 -16.80
N THR A 119 1.50 6.01 -17.38
CA THR A 119 0.25 5.95 -16.62
C THR A 119 0.25 4.70 -15.74
N PHE A 120 0.61 3.55 -16.30
CA PHE A 120 0.77 2.32 -15.54
C PHE A 120 1.76 2.48 -14.38
N SER A 121 2.93 3.07 -14.65
CA SER A 121 3.94 3.34 -13.64
C SER A 121 3.44 4.29 -12.55
N SER A 122 2.66 5.32 -12.90
CA SER A 122 2.17 6.32 -11.93
C SER A 122 1.12 5.75 -10.99
N GLU A 123 0.23 4.92 -11.53
CA GLU A 123 -0.90 4.37 -10.77
C GLU A 123 -0.49 3.16 -9.92
N LEU A 124 0.33 2.25 -10.45
CA LEU A 124 0.71 1.04 -9.71
C LEU A 124 1.96 1.23 -8.85
N PHE A 125 2.88 2.13 -9.22
CA PHE A 125 4.08 2.45 -8.44
C PHE A 125 3.98 3.85 -7.84
N LYS A 126 2.83 4.16 -7.20
CA LYS A 126 2.58 5.44 -6.52
C LYS A 126 3.76 5.83 -5.61
N GLY A 127 4.08 7.13 -5.62
CA GLY A 127 5.20 7.69 -4.87
C GLY A 127 6.59 7.52 -5.51
N GLN A 128 6.73 6.72 -6.58
CA GLN A 128 8.02 6.54 -7.28
C GLN A 128 8.18 7.41 -8.54
N GLY A 129 7.09 8.02 -9.00
CA GLY A 129 7.04 8.89 -10.17
C GLY A 129 6.76 8.15 -11.49
N SER A 130 6.25 8.89 -12.48
CA SER A 130 5.75 8.33 -13.75
C SER A 130 6.82 7.68 -14.63
N LYS A 131 8.09 8.02 -14.43
CA LYS A 131 9.24 7.46 -15.15
C LYS A 131 9.91 6.29 -14.42
N TYR A 132 9.31 5.80 -13.34
CA TYR A 132 9.95 4.78 -12.50
C TYR A 132 10.26 3.50 -13.26
N LEU A 133 9.29 2.97 -14.01
CA LEU A 133 9.51 1.79 -14.86
C LEU A 133 10.46 2.05 -16.03
N GLU A 134 10.44 3.25 -16.63
CA GLU A 134 11.40 3.63 -17.68
C GLU A 134 12.85 3.52 -17.19
N ASN A 135 13.10 3.94 -15.95
CA ASN A 135 14.42 3.93 -15.32
C ASN A 135 14.82 2.55 -14.76
N LYS A 136 13.91 1.57 -14.79
CA LYS A 136 14.14 0.20 -14.30
C LYS A 136 13.75 -0.84 -15.36
N PRO A 137 14.56 -1.00 -16.43
CA PRO A 137 14.28 -1.97 -17.50
C PRO A 137 13.99 -3.38 -16.96
N GLY A 138 14.77 -3.82 -15.97
CA GLY A 138 14.57 -5.13 -15.37
C GLY A 138 13.26 -5.33 -14.58
N LEU A 139 12.64 -4.24 -14.12
CA LEU A 139 11.32 -4.27 -13.51
C LEU A 139 10.23 -4.18 -14.58
N LYS A 140 10.42 -3.34 -15.60
CA LYS A 140 9.57 -3.29 -16.79
C LYS A 140 9.44 -4.68 -17.43
N ASP A 141 10.56 -5.37 -17.64
CA ASP A 141 10.58 -6.72 -18.23
C ASP A 141 9.78 -7.73 -17.41
N ALA A 142 9.87 -7.65 -16.07
CA ALA A 142 9.10 -8.50 -15.17
C ALA A 142 7.59 -8.21 -15.29
N VAL A 143 7.20 -6.93 -15.36
CA VAL A 143 5.80 -6.53 -15.58
C VAL A 143 5.29 -7.06 -16.92
N CYS A 144 6.05 -6.85 -18.01
CA CYS A 144 5.68 -7.35 -19.34
C CYS A 144 5.51 -8.87 -19.34
N LYS A 145 6.44 -9.60 -18.71
CA LYS A 145 6.36 -11.06 -18.56
C LYS A 145 5.12 -11.51 -17.80
N ILE A 146 4.81 -10.88 -16.67
CA ILE A 146 3.62 -11.20 -15.88
C ILE A 146 2.34 -10.97 -16.71
N LEU A 147 2.24 -9.81 -17.35
CA LEU A 147 1.07 -9.45 -18.16
C LEU A 147 0.97 -10.30 -19.44
N GLY A 148 2.08 -10.87 -19.91
CA GLY A 148 2.14 -11.62 -21.17
C GLY A 148 2.12 -10.70 -22.39
N ILE A 149 2.70 -9.50 -22.27
CA ILE A 149 2.79 -8.49 -23.33
C ILE A 149 4.24 -8.31 -23.78
N VAL A 150 4.44 -7.86 -25.02
CA VAL A 150 5.77 -7.53 -25.55
C VAL A 150 6.21 -6.16 -25.02
N ASP A 151 5.35 -5.14 -25.14
CA ASP A 151 5.57 -3.82 -24.59
C ASP A 151 4.22 -3.11 -24.34
N PHE A 152 4.28 -1.97 -23.65
CA PHE A 152 3.14 -1.09 -23.41
C PHE A 152 2.73 -0.33 -24.68
N PRO A 153 1.43 0.01 -24.83
CA PRO A 153 0.96 0.83 -25.93
C PRO A 153 1.52 2.26 -25.87
N GLU A 154 1.63 2.90 -27.04
CA GLU A 154 2.06 4.30 -27.16
C GLU A 154 0.96 5.31 -26.79
N LYS A 155 -0.31 4.91 -26.92
CA LYS A 155 -1.47 5.77 -26.69
C LYS A 155 -2.39 5.15 -25.65
N GLU A 156 -2.99 6.02 -24.84
CA GLU A 156 -3.99 5.61 -23.84
C GLU A 156 -5.24 5.00 -24.50
N PRO A 157 -5.87 3.99 -23.88
CA PRO A 157 -7.17 3.53 -24.31
C PRO A 157 -8.22 4.63 -24.07
N LYS A 158 -9.25 4.66 -24.92
CA LYS A 158 -10.29 5.71 -24.88
C LYS A 158 -11.04 5.78 -23.53
N ASN A 159 -11.17 4.65 -22.84
CA ASN A 159 -11.87 4.54 -21.57
C ASN A 159 -10.98 3.80 -20.56
N LEU A 160 -9.99 4.49 -19.99
CA LEU A 160 -9.16 3.93 -18.93
C LEU A 160 -9.91 4.01 -17.59
N GLN A 161 -10.49 2.90 -17.16
CA GLN A 161 -11.01 2.72 -15.80
C GLN A 161 -10.62 1.32 -15.33
N TRP A 162 -9.74 1.25 -14.33
CA TRP A 162 -9.42 -0.02 -13.68
C TRP A 162 -10.27 -0.19 -12.43
N ARG A 163 -10.81 -1.39 -12.28
CA ARG A 163 -11.42 -1.87 -11.05
C ARG A 163 -10.48 -2.83 -10.35
N PHE A 164 -9.66 -2.31 -9.44
CA PHE A 164 -8.83 -3.18 -8.62
C PHE A 164 -9.59 -3.70 -7.41
N VAL A 165 -9.62 -5.03 -7.29
CA VAL A 165 -10.31 -5.74 -6.20
C VAL A 165 -9.41 -6.83 -5.67
N VAL A 166 -9.24 -6.87 -4.36
CA VAL A 166 -8.67 -8.02 -3.67
C VAL A 166 -9.84 -8.91 -3.26
N ASP A 167 -10.14 -9.92 -4.08
CA ASP A 167 -11.25 -10.83 -3.80
C ASP A 167 -11.01 -11.57 -2.47
N CYS A 168 -12.07 -11.69 -1.67
CA CYS A 168 -12.13 -12.52 -0.48
C CYS A 168 -13.23 -13.58 -0.68
N PRO A 169 -12.96 -14.89 -0.57
CA PRO A 169 -13.98 -15.92 -0.83
C PRO A 169 -15.23 -15.84 0.06
N SER A 170 -15.10 -15.28 1.27
CA SER A 170 -16.21 -15.16 2.22
C SER A 170 -16.11 -13.82 2.97
N PRO A 171 -16.34 -12.67 2.31
CA PRO A 171 -16.13 -11.37 2.92
C PRO A 171 -17.21 -11.09 3.97
N LYS A 172 -16.76 -10.65 5.14
CA LYS A 172 -17.62 -10.10 6.20
C LYS A 172 -17.93 -8.64 5.94
N VAL A 173 -16.96 -7.90 5.42
CA VAL A 173 -17.03 -6.45 5.13
C VAL A 173 -16.24 -6.15 3.85
N VAL A 174 -16.56 -5.02 3.23
CA VAL A 174 -15.83 -4.47 2.08
C VAL A 174 -15.27 -3.10 2.47
N VAL A 175 -13.98 -2.88 2.23
CA VAL A 175 -13.33 -1.59 2.42
C VAL A 175 -12.96 -1.00 1.06
N LEU A 176 -13.48 0.19 0.79
CA LEU A 176 -13.10 1.03 -0.33
C LEU A 176 -11.88 1.87 0.13
N CYS A 177 -10.74 1.68 -0.52
CA CYS A 177 -9.50 2.40 -0.23
C CYS A 177 -9.25 3.49 -1.28
N GLU A 178 -8.85 4.68 -0.82
CA GLU A 178 -8.32 5.71 -1.69
C GLU A 178 -6.94 5.33 -2.22
N ASN A 179 -6.11 4.71 -1.39
CA ASN A 179 -4.77 4.30 -1.76
C ASN A 179 -4.69 2.83 -2.17
N ILE A 180 -3.95 2.57 -3.25
CA ILE A 180 -3.68 1.22 -3.75
C ILE A 180 -2.73 0.43 -2.83
N ALA A 181 -2.01 1.11 -1.93
CA ALA A 181 -1.05 0.50 -1.01
C ALA A 181 -1.66 -0.64 -0.16
N HIS A 182 -2.89 -0.45 0.35
CA HIS A 182 -3.58 -1.50 1.10
C HIS A 182 -3.86 -2.75 0.27
N LEU A 183 -4.17 -2.57 -1.02
CA LEU A 183 -4.43 -3.69 -1.93
C LEU A 183 -3.16 -4.48 -2.28
N LYS A 184 -1.97 -3.86 -2.21
CA LYS A 184 -0.69 -4.55 -2.45
C LYS A 184 -0.27 -5.48 -1.32
N ASN A 185 -0.83 -5.31 -0.12
CA ASN A 185 -0.58 -6.17 1.04
C ASN A 185 -1.88 -6.79 1.58
N PRO A 186 -2.56 -7.64 0.77
CA PRO A 186 -3.93 -8.07 1.05
C PRO A 186 -4.04 -9.12 2.16
N TRP A 187 -2.93 -9.70 2.60
CA TRP A 187 -2.92 -10.89 3.46
C TRP A 187 -3.59 -10.64 4.81
N LYS A 188 -3.27 -9.52 5.44
CA LYS A 188 -3.91 -9.12 6.70
C LYS A 188 -5.43 -8.96 6.54
N ALA A 189 -5.87 -8.36 5.45
CA ALA A 189 -7.29 -8.19 5.15
C ALA A 189 -7.98 -9.55 4.93
N ARG A 190 -7.35 -10.44 4.16
CA ARG A 190 -7.86 -11.80 3.89
C ARG A 190 -7.99 -12.63 5.17
N GLU A 191 -7.00 -12.58 6.07
CA GLU A 191 -7.04 -13.28 7.37
C GLU A 191 -8.24 -12.83 8.25
N HIS A 192 -8.72 -11.60 8.04
CA HIS A 192 -9.87 -11.03 8.76
C HIS A 192 -11.17 -11.06 7.94
N ASN A 193 -11.16 -11.72 6.77
CA ASN A 193 -12.29 -11.80 5.84
C ASN A 193 -12.76 -10.42 5.33
N ILE A 194 -11.81 -9.55 5.01
CA ILE A 194 -12.05 -8.22 4.45
C ILE A 194 -11.76 -8.26 2.95
N GLU A 195 -12.70 -7.78 2.14
CA GLU A 195 -12.50 -7.52 0.71
C GLU A 195 -12.09 -6.05 0.50
N LEU A 196 -11.07 -5.80 -0.33
CA LEU A 196 -10.54 -4.45 -0.55
C LEU A 196 -10.79 -3.99 -1.99
N TRP A 197 -11.36 -2.80 -2.15
CA TRP A 197 -11.62 -2.18 -3.45
C TRP A 197 -10.88 -0.86 -3.58
N TYR A 198 -10.19 -0.64 -4.69
CA TYR A 198 -9.59 0.65 -4.97
C TYR A 198 -10.60 1.57 -5.65
N VAL A 199 -10.84 2.75 -5.07
CA VAL A 199 -11.78 3.76 -5.61
C VAL A 199 -11.17 5.17 -5.67
N GLY A 200 -9.85 5.29 -5.53
CA GLY A 200 -9.16 6.56 -5.35
C GLY A 200 -9.28 7.59 -6.49
N GLY A 201 -9.13 8.86 -6.11
CA GLY A 201 -9.16 10.02 -7.00
C GLY A 201 -10.51 10.24 -7.69
N ASN A 202 -10.50 10.41 -9.01
CA ASN A 202 -11.72 10.59 -9.81
C ASN A 202 -12.36 9.27 -10.26
N ASN A 203 -11.85 8.12 -9.84
CA ASN A 203 -12.31 6.80 -10.30
C ASN A 203 -13.60 6.31 -9.62
N ILE A 204 -14.31 7.18 -8.88
CA ILE A 204 -15.59 6.85 -8.23
C ILE A 204 -16.69 6.41 -9.21
N GLY A 205 -16.53 6.66 -10.51
CA GLY A 205 -17.44 6.18 -11.54
C GLY A 205 -17.56 4.66 -11.59
N ILE A 206 -16.56 3.93 -11.09
CA ILE A 206 -16.61 2.46 -11.07
C ILE A 206 -17.74 1.91 -10.20
N ILE A 207 -18.17 2.68 -9.19
CA ILE A 207 -19.25 2.32 -8.26
C ILE A 207 -20.57 2.11 -9.00
N ASP A 208 -20.78 2.82 -10.11
CA ASP A 208 -22.00 2.74 -10.91
C ASP A 208 -22.17 1.32 -11.51
N TYR A 209 -21.06 0.63 -11.79
CA TYR A 209 -21.03 -0.70 -12.42
C TYR A 209 -20.96 -1.87 -11.42
N ILE A 210 -20.95 -1.60 -10.11
CA ILE A 210 -20.92 -2.66 -9.09
C ILE A 210 -22.32 -3.23 -8.89
N SER A 211 -22.42 -4.58 -8.90
CA SER A 211 -23.68 -5.28 -8.71
C SER A 211 -24.21 -5.12 -7.28
N PRO A 212 -25.54 -5.06 -7.07
CA PRO A 212 -26.15 -4.97 -5.75
C PRO A 212 -25.72 -6.07 -4.78
N GLU A 213 -25.48 -7.29 -5.27
CA GLU A 213 -25.00 -8.42 -4.47
C GLU A 213 -23.64 -8.12 -3.82
N LYS A 214 -22.72 -7.46 -4.55
CA LYS A 214 -21.43 -7.06 -3.99
C LYS A 214 -21.53 -5.91 -2.99
N LEU A 215 -22.56 -5.06 -3.12
CA LEU A 215 -22.82 -3.93 -2.22
C LEU A 215 -23.60 -4.33 -0.96
N SER A 216 -24.11 -5.57 -0.87
CA SER A 216 -24.94 -6.01 0.25
C SER A 216 -24.17 -6.29 1.54
N LYS A 217 -22.83 -6.22 1.49
CA LYS A 217 -21.97 -6.35 2.68
C LYS A 217 -21.80 -4.97 3.33
N PRO A 218 -21.52 -4.89 4.64
CA PRO A 218 -21.11 -3.64 5.27
C PRO A 218 -19.96 -3.00 4.49
N LEU A 219 -20.15 -1.74 4.10
CA LEU A 219 -19.20 -0.98 3.30
C LEU A 219 -18.52 0.06 4.19
N TYR A 220 -17.20 0.11 4.09
CA TYR A 220 -16.36 1.08 4.78
C TYR A 220 -15.48 1.84 3.79
N TYR A 221 -15.14 3.09 4.10
CA TYR A 221 -14.21 3.89 3.31
C TYR A 221 -12.96 4.23 4.12
N SER A 222 -11.79 3.94 3.55
CA SER A 222 -10.46 4.26 4.06
C SER A 222 -9.84 5.32 3.15
N CYS A 223 -9.42 6.45 3.73
CA CYS A 223 -8.82 7.55 2.99
C CYS A 223 -7.86 8.38 3.85
N ASP A 224 -7.15 9.28 3.18
CA ASP A 224 -6.48 10.39 3.85
C ASP A 224 -7.54 11.24 4.56
N TRP A 225 -7.29 11.57 5.83
CA TRP A 225 -8.12 12.52 6.58
C TRP A 225 -7.68 13.95 6.27
N ASP A 226 -7.82 14.32 5.01
CA ASP A 226 -7.69 15.68 4.49
C ASP A 226 -9.00 16.13 3.81
N TYR A 227 -9.04 17.36 3.30
CA TYR A 227 -10.24 17.85 2.61
C TYR A 227 -10.61 17.00 1.38
N HIS A 228 -9.64 16.58 0.57
CA HIS A 228 -9.91 15.83 -0.66
C HIS A 228 -10.44 14.42 -0.39
N GLY A 229 -9.84 13.66 0.53
CA GLY A 229 -10.29 12.33 0.90
C GLY A 229 -11.72 12.35 1.47
N LEU A 230 -12.03 13.31 2.35
CA LEU A 230 -13.37 13.47 2.92
C LEU A 230 -14.41 13.96 1.90
N ALA A 231 -14.00 14.78 0.92
CA ALA A 231 -14.86 15.17 -0.19
C ALA A 231 -15.16 13.98 -1.12
N ILE A 232 -14.19 13.09 -1.36
CA ILE A 232 -14.40 11.86 -2.13
C ILE A 232 -15.36 10.94 -1.38
N TYR A 233 -15.18 10.74 -0.07
CA TYR A 233 -16.11 9.97 0.77
C TYR A 233 -17.56 10.47 0.63
N SER A 234 -17.77 11.79 0.72
CA SER A 234 -19.10 12.39 0.55
C SER A 234 -19.74 12.02 -0.79
N ARG A 235 -18.98 12.11 -1.89
CA ARG A 235 -19.45 11.76 -3.25
C ARG A 235 -19.76 10.27 -3.39
N ILE A 236 -18.95 9.41 -2.76
CA ILE A 236 -19.17 7.95 -2.73
C ILE A 236 -20.48 7.64 -1.97
N LYS A 237 -20.67 8.25 -0.80
CA LYS A 237 -21.86 8.06 0.03
C LYS A 237 -23.14 8.47 -0.71
N GLU A 238 -23.14 9.61 -1.41
CA GLU A 238 -24.25 10.03 -2.27
C GLU A 238 -24.55 9.02 -3.38
N LYS A 239 -23.52 8.55 -4.10
CA LYS A 239 -23.68 7.54 -5.17
C LYS A 239 -24.27 6.23 -4.65
N LEU A 240 -23.81 5.76 -3.49
CA LEU A 240 -24.32 4.53 -2.89
C LEU A 240 -25.76 4.70 -2.40
N ARG A 241 -26.11 5.85 -1.82
CA ARG A 241 -27.49 6.19 -1.41
C ARG A 241 -28.46 6.12 -2.58
N LEU A 242 -28.08 6.59 -3.78
CA LEU A 242 -28.89 6.46 -5.00
C LEU A 242 -29.16 5.00 -5.39
N LYS A 243 -28.28 4.07 -5.01
CA LYS A 243 -28.43 2.62 -5.22
C LYS A 243 -29.06 1.91 -4.01
N SER A 244 -29.55 2.66 -3.01
CA SER A 244 -30.11 2.15 -1.75
C SER A 244 -29.10 1.38 -0.87
N PHE A 245 -27.83 1.76 -0.94
CA PHE A 245 -26.76 1.27 -0.05
C PHE A 245 -26.17 2.44 0.75
N ASP A 246 -25.53 2.13 1.88
CA ASP A 246 -24.79 3.11 2.67
C ASP A 246 -23.34 2.66 2.88
N ILE A 247 -22.50 3.61 3.27
CA ILE A 247 -21.07 3.40 3.57
C ILE A 247 -20.70 4.20 4.81
N GLU A 248 -19.82 3.63 5.63
CA GLU A 248 -19.28 4.28 6.82
C GLU A 248 -17.84 4.72 6.59
N LEU A 249 -17.46 5.88 7.12
CA LEU A 249 -16.07 6.35 7.11
C LEU A 249 -15.29 5.66 8.22
N LEU A 250 -14.13 5.09 7.90
CA LEU A 250 -13.25 4.53 8.94
C LEU A 250 -12.57 5.64 9.73
N LEU A 251 -12.80 5.61 11.05
CA LEU A 251 -12.15 6.49 12.00
C LEU A 251 -10.71 6.00 12.25
N PRO A 252 -9.71 6.91 12.34
CA PRO A 252 -8.34 6.56 12.65
C PRO A 252 -8.23 5.82 13.98
N ASP A 253 -7.40 4.78 14.03
CA ASP A 253 -7.13 4.02 15.26
C ASP A 253 -6.26 4.82 16.26
N THR A 254 -5.71 5.96 15.83
CA THR A 254 -4.90 6.86 16.67
C THR A 254 -4.95 8.31 16.17
N HIS A 255 -4.91 9.25 17.13
CA HIS A 255 -4.77 10.69 16.84
C HIS A 255 -3.29 11.14 16.75
N GLU A 256 -2.33 10.26 17.04
CA GLU A 256 -0.90 10.60 17.06
C GLU A 256 -0.28 10.68 15.66
N ALA A 257 -1.00 10.21 14.63
CA ALA A 257 -0.52 10.16 13.25
C ALA A 257 -0.74 11.46 12.46
N THR A 258 -1.05 12.56 13.12
CA THR A 258 -1.36 13.83 12.44
C THR A 258 -0.11 14.50 11.86
N LEU A 259 -0.24 15.01 10.63
CA LEU A 259 0.78 15.75 9.89
C LEU A 259 0.29 17.17 9.60
N PRO A 260 1.19 18.17 9.52
CA PRO A 260 0.80 19.50 9.11
C PRO A 260 0.47 19.52 7.62
N VAL A 261 -0.51 20.33 7.21
CA VAL A 261 -0.93 20.47 5.80
C VAL A 261 0.22 20.91 4.87
N ASN A 262 1.19 21.67 5.38
CA ASN A 262 2.38 22.06 4.60
C ASN A 262 3.44 20.97 4.45
N SER A 263 3.13 19.71 4.80
CA SER A 263 4.02 18.58 4.62
C SER A 263 4.40 18.37 3.14
N PRO A 264 5.64 17.92 2.84
CA PRO A 264 6.08 17.69 1.46
C PRO A 264 5.14 16.72 0.73
N HIS A 265 4.80 17.03 -0.52
CA HIS A 265 3.94 16.22 -1.39
C HIS A 265 2.44 16.18 -1.03
N HIS A 266 2.01 16.91 0.00
CA HIS A 266 0.59 17.16 0.26
C HIS A 266 0.09 18.41 -0.48
N LYS A 267 -1.13 18.37 -1.01
CA LYS A 267 -1.74 19.47 -1.80
C LYS A 267 -3.17 19.80 -1.40
N SER A 268 -3.75 19.06 -0.47
CA SER A 268 -5.09 19.35 0.03
C SER A 268 -5.00 20.48 1.05
N GLU A 269 -5.91 21.44 0.98
CA GLU A 269 -5.96 22.57 1.92
C GLU A 269 -7.36 22.70 2.51
N TRP A 270 -7.43 23.07 3.80
CA TRP A 270 -8.69 23.39 4.45
C TRP A 270 -9.13 24.82 4.10
N ASP A 271 -10.41 25.01 3.77
CA ASP A 271 -11.00 26.33 3.54
C ASP A 271 -11.56 26.90 4.84
N PHE A 272 -10.76 27.74 5.51
CA PHE A 272 -11.12 28.39 6.78
C PHE A 272 -12.28 29.39 6.66
N ASN A 273 -12.68 29.78 5.45
CA ASN A 273 -13.79 30.71 5.24
C ASN A 273 -15.15 30.01 5.21
N LYS A 274 -15.18 28.68 5.23
CA LYS A 274 -16.40 27.87 5.20
C LYS A 274 -16.49 27.00 6.43
N GLU A 275 -17.70 26.85 6.93
CA GLU A 275 -17.98 25.87 7.98
C GLU A 275 -17.60 24.47 7.49
N LEU A 276 -16.85 23.72 8.31
CA LEU A 276 -16.33 22.39 7.99
C LEU A 276 -15.59 22.34 6.63
N SER A 277 -14.93 23.44 6.23
CA SER A 277 -14.26 23.55 4.92
C SER A 277 -15.19 23.36 3.71
N GLY A 278 -16.51 23.49 3.90
CA GLY A 278 -17.52 23.25 2.85
C GLY A 278 -17.96 21.79 2.69
N LEU A 279 -17.53 20.88 3.58
CA LEU A 279 -17.98 19.49 3.60
C LEU A 279 -19.44 19.39 4.09
N ASN A 280 -20.21 18.45 3.55
CA ASN A 280 -21.59 18.23 3.99
C ASN A 280 -21.60 17.47 5.32
N ARG A 281 -22.02 18.15 6.39
CA ARG A 281 -22.07 17.62 7.76
C ARG A 281 -22.90 16.33 7.88
N GLU A 282 -23.96 16.19 7.08
CA GLU A 282 -24.89 15.04 7.13
C GLU A 282 -24.27 13.71 6.64
N HIS A 283 -23.05 13.75 6.10
CA HIS A 283 -22.35 12.56 5.65
C HIS A 283 -21.49 11.90 6.74
N PHE A 284 -21.24 12.60 7.85
CA PHE A 284 -20.27 12.21 8.87
C PHE A 284 -20.97 11.90 10.19
N SER A 285 -20.44 10.95 10.97
CA SER A 285 -20.87 10.72 12.34
C SER A 285 -20.40 11.85 13.27
N ASP A 286 -20.94 11.92 14.48
CA ASP A 286 -20.54 12.93 15.46
C ASP A 286 -19.05 12.81 15.82
N GLU A 287 -18.54 11.58 15.94
CA GLU A 287 -17.11 11.32 16.19
C GLU A 287 -16.24 11.79 15.02
N ALA A 288 -16.65 11.51 13.78
CA ALA A 288 -15.96 12.00 12.60
C ALA A 288 -15.96 13.53 12.55
N LEU A 289 -17.10 14.17 12.83
CA LEU A 289 -17.22 15.63 12.87
C LEU A 289 -16.30 16.25 13.94
N GLN A 290 -16.18 15.65 15.12
CA GLN A 290 -15.25 16.12 16.16
C GLN A 290 -13.81 16.09 15.65
N LEU A 291 -13.40 14.99 15.03
CA LEU A 291 -12.05 14.85 14.49
C LEU A 291 -11.78 15.81 13.32
N ILE A 292 -12.71 15.97 12.39
CA ILE A 292 -12.57 16.91 11.27
C ILE A 292 -12.39 18.34 11.78
N ASN A 293 -13.21 18.76 12.77
CA ASN A 293 -13.07 20.09 13.36
C ASN A 293 -11.72 20.29 14.05
N GLN A 294 -11.20 19.25 14.71
CA GLN A 294 -9.87 19.28 15.30
C GLN A 294 -8.78 19.44 14.23
N LEU A 295 -8.83 18.64 13.17
CA LEU A 295 -7.86 18.69 12.07
C LEU A 295 -7.87 20.05 11.35
N ILE A 296 -9.04 20.61 11.07
CA ILE A 296 -9.18 21.96 10.50
C ILE A 296 -8.55 22.98 11.46
N LYS A 297 -8.95 22.98 12.74
CA LYS A 297 -8.48 23.95 13.74
C LYS A 297 -6.95 23.92 13.90
N GLU A 298 -6.35 22.73 13.86
CA GLU A 298 -4.91 22.55 13.99
C GLU A 298 -4.16 22.68 12.66
N ASN A 299 -4.89 22.82 11.54
CA ASN A 299 -4.37 22.80 10.17
C ASN A 299 -3.51 21.55 9.87
N LYS A 300 -4.06 20.39 10.20
CA LYS A 300 -3.43 19.07 10.08
C LYS A 300 -4.27 18.11 9.26
N TRP A 301 -3.68 16.98 8.89
CA TRP A 301 -4.31 15.86 8.21
C TRP A 301 -3.72 14.54 8.72
N ILE A 302 -4.31 13.40 8.36
CA ILE A 302 -3.78 12.07 8.68
C ILE A 302 -3.67 11.26 7.39
N GLU A 303 -2.51 10.66 7.16
CA GLU A 303 -2.21 9.84 5.98
C GLU A 303 -2.79 8.42 6.15
N GLU A 304 -3.47 7.91 5.12
CA GLU A 304 -4.11 6.58 5.11
C GLU A 304 -3.07 5.48 5.42
N GLU A 305 -1.88 5.54 4.83
CA GLU A 305 -0.82 4.54 5.03
C GLU A 305 -0.24 4.50 6.46
N SER A 306 -0.54 5.53 7.27
CA SER A 306 -0.15 5.58 8.67
C SER A 306 -1.08 4.75 9.57
N LEU A 307 -2.30 4.44 9.10
CA LEU A 307 -3.36 3.80 9.86
C LEU A 307 -3.30 2.26 9.75
N ASP A 308 -3.74 1.57 10.81
CA ASP A 308 -3.91 0.12 10.76
C ASP A 308 -5.37 -0.24 10.45
N LEU A 309 -5.62 -0.63 9.19
CA LEU A 309 -6.94 -1.00 8.69
C LEU A 309 -7.67 -2.02 9.57
N ILE A 310 -6.94 -2.99 10.17
CA ILE A 310 -7.56 -4.03 10.98
C ILE A 310 -8.05 -3.46 12.31
N ARG A 311 -7.33 -2.49 12.89
CA ARG A 311 -7.73 -1.83 14.13
C ARG A 311 -8.89 -0.87 13.93
N MET A 312 -8.98 -0.22 12.77
CA MET A 312 -10.10 0.67 12.46
C MET A 312 -11.44 -0.07 12.31
N LEU A 313 -11.40 -1.39 12.01
CA LEU A 313 -12.58 -2.24 11.83
C LEU A 313 -12.97 -3.04 13.08
N GLY A 314 -12.23 -2.92 14.19
CA GLY A 314 -12.32 -3.80 15.36
C GLY A 314 -12.40 -3.06 16.68
#